data_AF-A0A7X8R437-F1
#
_entry.id   AF-A0A7X8R437-F1
#
_cell.length_a   1.000
_cell.length_b   1.000
_cell.length_c   1.000
_cell.angle_alpha   90.00
_cell.angle_beta   90.00
_cell.angle_gamma   90.00
#
_symmetry.space_group_name_H-M   'P 1'
#
loop_
_entity.id
_entity.type
_entity.pdbx_description
1 polymer ?
#
loop_
_entity_poly.entity_id
_entity_poly.type
_entity_poly.pdbx_seq_one_letter_code
_entity_poly.pdbx_strand_id
1 'polypeptide(L)'
;MKTKILILVVMAALLISTTCYATAVGSEPRVQLAFEKIESSTGEVNVNALNLREGPSTDYPSIGKLTKGQLLTVMGKLGDWYAVYVPDTGRVGAVYGKYLDIEDVSIQVSADISASKGKTTSPAPEKVVLTEDEQKLLELVNKAREENGLEPLAIDENLMRVARIKAKDMVENNYFSHQSPTYGSPFDMMRQFDTTFKSAGENIAGNKTVEGAFKAWMSSDTHKKNILNPGFKVTGIGVESSATYGKVLVQQFIGR
;
A
#
# COMPACT_ATOMS: atom_id res chain seq x y z
N MET A 1 29.74 -48.92 49.28
CA MET A 1 31.09 -48.32 49.09
C MET A 1 30.89 -47.10 48.20
N LYS A 2 30.86 -45.88 48.79
CA LYS A 2 32.00 -44.95 48.94
C LYS A 2 32.41 -44.36 47.56
N THR A 3 32.41 -43.07 47.25
CA THR A 3 32.15 -41.82 48.01
C THR A 3 32.07 -40.67 46.99
N LYS A 4 31.25 -39.64 47.27
CA LYS A 4 31.33 -38.30 46.64
C LYS A 4 32.58 -37.57 47.14
N ILE A 5 33.35 -36.88 46.29
CA ILE A 5 34.29 -35.83 46.72
C ILE A 5 34.19 -34.63 45.77
N LEU A 6 33.87 -33.49 46.39
CA LEU A 6 33.82 -32.12 45.93
C LEU A 6 35.20 -31.49 46.16
N ILE A 7 35.77 -30.76 45.20
CA ILE A 7 36.83 -29.78 45.47
C ILE A 7 36.48 -28.46 44.78
N LEU A 8 36.12 -27.49 45.61
CA LEU A 8 36.11 -26.05 45.35
C LEU A 8 37.56 -25.57 45.17
N VAL A 9 37.82 -24.72 44.18
CA VAL A 9 38.87 -23.70 44.27
C VAL A 9 38.25 -22.35 43.96
N VAL A 10 38.10 -21.56 45.01
CA VAL A 10 37.77 -20.14 45.00
C VAL A 10 39.10 -19.38 44.97
N MET A 11 39.31 -18.53 43.96
CA MET A 11 40.23 -17.39 44.07
C MET A 11 39.54 -16.19 43.45
N ALA A 12 38.92 -15.39 44.33
CA ALA A 12 38.49 -14.04 44.06
C ALA A 12 39.68 -13.09 44.26
N ALA A 13 39.96 -12.24 43.28
CA ALA A 13 40.65 -10.97 43.49
C ALA A 13 39.97 -9.91 42.61
N LEU A 14 39.20 -9.07 43.29
CA LEU A 14 38.52 -7.87 42.81
C LEU A 14 39.51 -6.69 42.92
N LEU A 15 39.46 -5.72 41.98
CA LEU A 15 39.56 -4.25 42.14
C LEU A 15 39.89 -3.62 40.75
N ILE A 16 38.91 -3.04 40.03
CA ILE A 16 38.54 -1.59 39.96
C ILE A 16 39.74 -0.76 39.41
N SER A 17 39.71 0.04 38.33
CA SER A 17 38.68 0.78 37.58
C SER A 17 39.32 1.36 36.33
N THR A 18 38.59 1.45 35.21
CA THR A 18 38.33 2.74 34.52
C THR A 18 37.28 2.55 33.43
N THR A 19 36.23 3.33 33.55
CA THR A 19 35.18 3.63 32.58
C THR A 19 35.74 4.15 31.26
N CYS A 20 35.25 3.59 30.15
CA CYS A 20 35.05 4.36 28.92
C CYS A 20 33.64 4.01 28.40
N TYR A 21 32.72 4.96 28.55
CA TYR A 21 31.45 4.93 27.83
C TYR A 21 31.76 5.18 26.36
N ALA A 22 31.48 4.22 25.50
CA ALA A 22 31.23 4.46 24.09
C ALA A 22 29.78 4.08 23.84
N THR A 23 28.90 5.10 23.78
CA THR A 23 27.57 4.96 23.22
C THR A 23 27.71 4.64 21.74
N ALA A 24 27.58 3.37 21.37
CA ALA A 24 27.39 3.00 19.98
C ALA A 24 25.99 3.44 19.55
N VAL A 25 25.93 4.65 18.99
CA VAL A 25 24.82 5.14 18.19
C VAL A 25 24.71 4.25 16.94
N GLY A 26 23.52 3.68 16.73
CA GLY A 26 22.94 3.45 15.41
C GLY A 26 23.53 2.34 14.55
N SER A 27 22.85 1.21 14.51
CA SER A 27 22.36 0.65 13.24
C SER A 27 21.39 -0.48 13.51
N GLU A 28 20.11 -0.12 13.66
CA GLU A 28 19.02 -1.03 13.26
C GLU A 28 19.33 -1.57 11.87
N PRO A 29 19.09 -2.86 11.57
CA PRO A 29 19.18 -3.34 10.20
C PRO A 29 18.07 -2.64 9.42
N ARG A 30 18.41 -1.55 8.73
CA ARG A 30 17.54 -0.97 7.71
C ARG A 30 17.35 -2.07 6.68
N VAL A 31 16.14 -2.64 6.63
CA VAL A 31 15.66 -3.24 5.39
C VAL A 31 15.68 -2.09 4.40
N GLN A 32 16.73 -2.04 3.59
CA GLN A 32 16.84 -1.10 2.50
C GLN A 32 15.68 -1.44 1.57
N LEU A 33 14.65 -0.58 1.56
CA LEU A 33 13.51 -0.72 0.68
C LEU A 33 14.06 -0.91 -0.74
N ALA A 34 13.77 -2.06 -1.34
CA ALA A 34 14.30 -2.49 -2.64
C ALA A 34 13.77 -1.69 -3.83
N PHE A 35 13.11 -0.56 -3.56
CA PHE A 35 12.43 0.28 -4.53
C PHE A 35 12.88 1.72 -4.40
N GLU A 36 13.65 2.16 -5.39
CA GLU A 36 13.88 3.57 -5.64
C GLU A 36 12.69 4.08 -6.45
N LYS A 37 11.91 4.97 -5.84
CA LYS A 37 10.75 5.60 -6.49
C LYS A 37 11.26 6.60 -7.52
N ILE A 38 11.07 6.28 -8.79
CA ILE A 38 11.33 7.19 -9.90
C ILE A 38 10.01 7.92 -10.18
N GLU A 39 10.02 9.26 -10.18
CA GLU A 39 8.88 10.01 -10.75
C GLU A 39 8.81 9.64 -12.24
N SER A 40 7.68 9.04 -12.64
CA SER A 40 7.42 8.41 -13.94
C SER A 40 8.41 8.78 -15.04
N SER A 41 9.32 7.85 -15.37
CA SER A 41 10.28 8.02 -16.46
C SER A 41 9.89 7.11 -17.62
N THR A 42 10.15 7.57 -18.85
CA THR A 42 9.93 6.75 -20.04
C THR A 42 11.19 5.91 -20.27
N GLY A 43 11.01 4.59 -20.45
CA GLY A 43 12.08 3.67 -20.81
C GLY A 43 11.88 3.12 -22.22
N GLU A 44 12.90 3.23 -23.08
CA GLU A 44 12.90 2.65 -24.42
C GLU A 44 13.62 1.29 -24.42
N VAL A 45 13.03 0.27 -25.04
CA VAL A 45 13.66 -1.05 -25.15
C VAL A 45 14.83 -1.01 -26.14
N ASN A 46 16.04 -1.35 -25.71
CA ASN A 46 17.26 -1.25 -26.54
C ASN A 46 17.68 -2.56 -27.27
N VAL A 47 16.95 -3.66 -27.04
CA VAL A 47 17.17 -4.98 -27.66
C VAL A 47 16.00 -5.45 -28.53
N ASN A 48 16.27 -6.30 -29.52
CA ASN A 48 15.26 -6.78 -30.48
C ASN A 48 14.13 -7.60 -29.84
N ALA A 49 14.39 -8.27 -28.73
CA ALA A 49 13.39 -9.04 -27.99
C ALA A 49 13.69 -9.00 -26.49
N LEU A 50 12.72 -8.51 -25.71
CA LEU A 50 12.78 -8.43 -24.25
C LEU A 50 11.55 -9.11 -23.66
N ASN A 51 11.74 -10.02 -22.72
CA ASN A 51 10.62 -10.66 -22.04
C ASN A 51 10.04 -9.73 -20.97
N LEU A 52 8.75 -9.43 -21.08
CA LEU A 52 7.96 -8.90 -19.98
C LEU A 52 7.60 -10.08 -19.06
N ARG A 53 7.93 -10.00 -17.78
CA ARG A 53 7.71 -11.06 -16.79
C ARG A 53 6.74 -10.63 -15.69
N GLU A 54 6.15 -11.59 -15.01
CA GLU A 54 5.29 -11.30 -13.84
C GLU A 54 6.06 -10.75 -12.63
N GLY A 55 7.39 -10.93 -12.59
CA GLY A 55 8.22 -10.47 -11.47
C GLY A 55 9.71 -10.33 -11.82
N PRO A 56 10.51 -9.74 -10.91
CA PRO A 56 11.89 -9.30 -11.13
C PRO A 56 12.92 -10.45 -11.02
N SER A 57 12.68 -11.55 -11.76
CA SER A 57 13.61 -12.68 -11.91
C SER A 57 13.28 -13.45 -13.19
N THR A 58 14.25 -14.18 -13.72
CA THR A 58 14.03 -15.13 -14.81
C THR A 58 13.15 -16.33 -14.42
N ASP A 59 12.94 -16.55 -13.12
CA ASP A 59 12.08 -17.61 -12.58
C ASP A 59 10.59 -17.31 -12.74
N TYR A 60 10.23 -16.03 -12.88
CA TYR A 60 8.86 -15.63 -13.16
C TYR A 60 8.51 -15.88 -14.63
N PRO A 61 7.28 -16.35 -14.93
CA PRO A 61 6.86 -16.63 -16.29
C PRO A 61 6.89 -15.34 -17.14
N SER A 62 7.15 -15.51 -18.43
CA SER A 62 7.03 -14.42 -19.41
C SER A 62 5.58 -14.28 -19.83
N ILE A 63 5.06 -13.06 -19.70
CA ILE A 63 3.68 -12.66 -20.04
C ILE A 63 3.61 -11.83 -21.33
N GLY A 64 4.74 -11.61 -21.98
CA GLY A 64 4.82 -10.87 -23.22
C GLY A 64 6.25 -10.73 -23.72
N LYS A 65 6.37 -10.30 -24.97
CA LYS A 65 7.63 -9.87 -25.58
C LYS A 65 7.50 -8.42 -26.01
N LEU A 66 8.55 -7.66 -25.74
CA LEU A 66 8.73 -6.28 -26.14
C LEU A 66 9.82 -6.22 -27.21
N THR A 67 9.74 -5.25 -28.10
CA THR A 67 10.65 -5.10 -29.24
C THR A 67 11.47 -3.83 -29.14
N LYS A 68 12.61 -3.78 -29.84
CA LYS A 68 13.49 -2.61 -29.85
C LYS A 68 12.73 -1.34 -30.24
N GLY A 69 12.97 -0.25 -29.54
CA GLY A 69 12.32 1.05 -29.76
C GLY A 69 10.96 1.20 -29.10
N GLN A 70 10.45 0.16 -28.41
CA GLN A 70 9.17 0.25 -27.73
C GLN A 70 9.31 1.08 -26.45
N LEU A 71 8.42 2.07 -26.30
CA LEU A 71 8.37 2.96 -25.14
C LEU A 71 7.51 2.35 -24.02
N LEU A 72 8.02 2.40 -22.81
CA LEU A 72 7.40 1.87 -21.60
C LEU A 72 7.34 2.97 -20.55
N THR A 73 6.30 2.94 -19.72
CA THR A 73 6.30 3.74 -18.49
C THR A 73 7.05 2.97 -17.42
N VAL A 74 8.19 3.49 -16.97
CA VAL A 74 8.95 2.94 -15.84
C VAL A 74 8.30 3.42 -14.54
N MET A 75 7.76 2.48 -13.79
CA MET A 75 6.97 2.73 -12.59
C MET A 75 7.82 2.66 -11.31
N GLY A 76 8.96 2.01 -11.38
CA GLY A 76 9.90 1.91 -10.25
C GLY A 76 10.98 0.88 -10.48
N LYS A 77 12.07 1.02 -9.73
CA LYS A 77 13.22 0.11 -9.76
C LYS A 77 13.04 -1.03 -8.75
N LEU A 78 13.48 -2.22 -9.11
CA LEU A 78 13.36 -3.50 -8.41
C LEU A 78 14.74 -4.19 -8.39
N GLY A 79 15.71 -3.61 -7.69
CA GLY A 79 17.12 -3.99 -7.85
C GLY A 79 17.62 -3.69 -9.26
N ASP A 80 18.01 -4.72 -10.01
CA ASP A 80 18.41 -4.60 -11.43
C ASP A 80 17.24 -4.65 -12.42
N TRP A 81 15.99 -4.78 -11.93
CA TRP A 81 14.79 -4.82 -12.75
C TRP A 81 14.00 -3.51 -12.66
N TYR A 82 13.11 -3.27 -13.62
CA TYR A 82 12.11 -2.21 -13.57
C TYR A 82 10.71 -2.79 -13.65
N ALA A 83 9.81 -2.28 -12.82
CA ALA A 83 8.38 -2.42 -13.02
C ALA A 83 7.98 -1.47 -14.15
N VAL A 84 7.33 -2.00 -15.17
CA VAL A 84 6.97 -1.26 -16.38
C VAL A 84 5.52 -1.49 -16.77
N TYR A 85 4.88 -0.45 -17.26
CA TYR A 85 3.60 -0.53 -17.96
C TYR A 85 3.84 -0.44 -19.47
N VAL A 86 3.16 -1.31 -20.22
CA VAL A 86 3.23 -1.42 -21.68
C VAL A 86 1.95 -0.83 -22.27
N PRO A 87 1.95 0.41 -22.79
CA PRO A 87 0.74 1.11 -23.21
C PRO A 87 -0.06 0.35 -24.27
N ASP A 88 0.61 -0.24 -25.25
CA ASP A 88 -0.03 -0.91 -26.40
C ASP A 88 -0.88 -2.12 -25.98
N THR A 89 -0.50 -2.79 -24.89
CA THR A 89 -1.16 -4.01 -24.42
C THR A 89 -1.88 -3.84 -23.10
N GLY A 90 -1.72 -2.70 -22.43
CA GLY A 90 -2.21 -2.43 -21.09
C GLY A 90 -1.59 -3.33 -20.01
N ARG A 91 -0.50 -4.05 -20.31
CA ARG A 91 0.11 -5.02 -19.38
C ARG A 91 1.12 -4.33 -18.47
N VAL A 92 1.14 -4.75 -17.22
CA VAL A 92 2.18 -4.42 -16.24
C VAL A 92 3.04 -5.65 -16.00
N GLY A 93 4.34 -5.47 -15.93
CA GLY A 93 5.27 -6.53 -15.58
C GLY A 93 6.64 -6.00 -15.22
N ALA A 94 7.60 -6.90 -15.07
CA ALA A 94 8.99 -6.58 -14.80
C ALA A 94 9.86 -6.85 -16.02
N VAL A 95 10.83 -5.98 -16.27
CA VAL A 95 11.88 -6.14 -17.27
C VAL A 95 13.25 -5.88 -16.66
N TYR A 96 14.29 -6.55 -17.16
CA TYR A 96 15.64 -6.36 -16.65
C TYR A 96 16.21 -5.03 -17.16
N GLY A 97 16.66 -4.17 -16.25
CA GLY A 97 16.90 -2.77 -16.53
C GLY A 97 18.05 -2.47 -17.48
N LYS A 98 19.02 -3.40 -17.63
CA LYS A 98 20.06 -3.31 -18.67
C LYS A 98 19.48 -3.17 -20.09
N TYR A 99 18.24 -3.57 -20.30
CA TYR A 99 17.58 -3.56 -21.61
C TYR A 99 16.65 -2.35 -21.84
N LEU A 100 16.65 -1.39 -20.92
CA LEU A 100 15.96 -0.11 -21.06
C LEU A 100 16.96 1.03 -21.11
N ASP A 101 16.80 1.89 -22.12
CA ASP A 101 17.39 3.22 -22.11
C ASP A 101 16.36 4.14 -21.44
N ILE A 102 16.70 4.68 -20.27
CA ILE A 102 15.79 5.52 -19.47
C ILE A 102 16.25 6.96 -19.59
N GLU A 103 15.35 7.83 -20.06
CA GLU A 103 15.59 9.27 -20.05
C GLU A 103 15.25 9.82 -18.66
N ASP A 104 16.27 10.18 -17.88
CA ASP A 104 16.09 10.95 -16.65
C ASP A 104 15.60 12.35 -17.02
N VAL A 105 14.31 12.63 -16.79
CA VAL A 105 13.80 14.01 -16.81
C VAL A 105 14.19 14.68 -15.48
N SER A 106 15.48 14.99 -15.33
CA SER A 106 15.95 15.89 -14.28
C SER A 106 15.57 17.32 -14.67
N ILE A 107 14.48 17.86 -14.12
CA ILE A 107 14.21 19.30 -14.23
C ILE A 107 15.30 20.04 -13.45
N GLN A 108 16.19 20.70 -14.18
CA GLN A 108 17.15 21.66 -13.62
C GLN A 108 16.37 22.90 -13.15
N VAL A 109 16.11 23.00 -11.85
CA VAL A 109 15.64 24.23 -11.23
C VAL A 109 16.85 25.13 -11.01
N SER A 110 17.09 26.04 -11.95
CA SER A 110 18.07 27.12 -11.82
C SER A 110 17.66 28.08 -10.70
N ALA A 111 18.62 28.34 -9.82
CA ALA A 111 18.53 29.25 -8.69
C ALA A 111 18.35 30.69 -9.16
N ASP A 112 17.11 31.16 -9.26
CA ASP A 112 16.79 32.60 -9.33
C ASP A 112 15.29 32.87 -9.08
N ILE A 113 14.76 32.46 -7.92
CA ILE A 113 13.66 33.20 -7.28
C ILE A 113 13.97 33.29 -5.78
N SER A 114 14.75 34.30 -5.43
CA SER A 114 14.79 34.83 -4.08
C SER A 114 13.66 35.87 -3.94
N ALA A 115 13.01 35.86 -2.78
CA ALA A 115 12.04 36.86 -2.28
C ALA A 115 10.61 36.86 -2.85
N SER A 116 9.84 35.83 -2.49
CA SER A 116 8.55 36.09 -1.82
C SER A 116 8.37 35.07 -0.70
N LYS A 117 8.52 35.55 0.53
CA LYS A 117 8.41 34.79 1.77
C LYS A 117 6.92 34.52 2.05
N GLY A 118 6.27 33.75 1.18
CA GLY A 118 4.97 33.15 1.43
C GLY A 118 5.17 31.92 2.31
N LYS A 119 4.97 32.10 3.62
CA LYS A 119 4.97 31.03 4.61
C LYS A 119 3.81 30.07 4.31
N THR A 120 3.98 29.07 3.44
CA THR A 120 3.13 27.88 3.45
C THR A 120 3.56 27.02 4.63
N THR A 121 3.05 27.39 5.80
CA THR A 121 2.92 26.45 6.90
C THR A 121 2.21 25.21 6.38
N SER A 122 2.90 24.07 6.38
CA SER A 122 2.23 22.77 6.39
C SER A 122 1.17 22.82 7.49
N PRO A 123 -0.13 22.72 7.19
CA PRO A 123 -1.10 22.66 8.25
C PRO A 123 -0.89 21.34 9.01
N ALA A 124 -1.06 21.42 10.33
CA ALA A 124 -1.30 20.26 11.19
C ALA A 124 -2.44 19.40 10.62
N PRO A 125 -2.55 18.09 10.94
CA PRO A 125 -3.53 17.21 10.32
C PRO A 125 -4.94 17.74 10.57
N GLU A 126 -5.62 18.15 9.51
CA GLU A 126 -7.07 18.39 9.55
C GLU A 126 -7.76 17.05 9.79
N LYS A 127 -8.61 17.00 10.82
CA LYS A 127 -9.44 15.82 11.12
C LYS A 127 -10.20 15.38 9.87
N VAL A 128 -10.24 14.07 9.61
CA VAL A 128 -11.05 13.54 8.49
C VAL A 128 -12.54 13.81 8.75
N VAL A 129 -13.12 14.67 7.91
CA VAL A 129 -14.57 14.87 7.83
C VAL A 129 -15.14 13.86 6.84
N LEU A 130 -16.19 13.15 7.25
CA LEU A 130 -16.91 12.21 6.40
C LEU A 130 -17.85 12.96 5.46
N THR A 131 -17.98 12.47 4.22
CA THR A 131 -19.09 12.90 3.36
C THR A 131 -20.41 12.35 3.87
N GLU A 132 -21.54 12.90 3.41
CA GLU A 132 -22.87 12.39 3.77
C GLU A 132 -23.01 10.89 3.41
N ASP A 133 -22.50 10.47 2.25
CA ASP A 133 -22.55 9.08 1.81
C ASP A 133 -21.69 8.15 2.70
N GLU A 134 -20.48 8.58 3.06
CA GLU A 134 -19.56 7.82 3.93
C GLU A 134 -20.12 7.70 5.35
N GLN A 135 -20.65 8.80 5.89
CA GLN A 135 -21.32 8.80 7.19
C GLN A 135 -22.52 7.87 7.17
N LYS A 136 -23.36 7.95 6.14
CA LYS A 136 -24.54 7.09 5.99
C LYS A 136 -24.15 5.62 5.94
N LEU A 137 -23.10 5.27 5.19
CA LEU A 137 -22.64 3.90 5.08
C LEU A 137 -22.10 3.38 6.42
N LEU A 138 -21.31 4.20 7.13
CA LEU A 138 -20.78 3.86 8.44
C LEU A 138 -21.91 3.59 9.45
N GLU A 139 -22.93 4.44 9.47
CA GLU A 139 -24.12 4.27 10.35
C GLU A 139 -24.85 2.95 10.05
N LEU A 140 -25.09 2.64 8.78
CA LEU A 140 -25.75 1.38 8.38
C LEU A 140 -24.94 0.14 8.79
N VAL A 141 -23.62 0.18 8.53
CA VAL A 141 -22.70 -0.89 8.90
C VAL A 141 -22.67 -1.09 10.42
N ASN A 142 -22.51 -0.01 11.19
CA ASN A 142 -22.41 -0.09 12.63
C ASN A 142 -23.73 -0.50 13.28
N LYS A 143 -24.87 -0.06 12.73
CA LYS A 143 -26.19 -0.55 13.15
C LYS A 143 -26.32 -2.06 12.95
N ALA A 144 -25.95 -2.58 11.78
CA ALA A 144 -26.00 -4.03 11.56
C ALA A 144 -25.02 -4.81 12.46
N ARG A 145 -23.86 -4.23 12.79
CA ARG A 145 -22.94 -4.83 13.77
C ARG A 145 -23.56 -4.88 15.17
N GLU A 146 -24.15 -3.78 15.62
CA GLU A 146 -24.85 -3.70 16.91
C GLU A 146 -26.01 -4.71 17.00
N GLU A 147 -26.84 -4.81 15.96
CA GLU A 147 -27.93 -5.80 15.85
C GLU A 147 -27.43 -7.26 15.91
N ASN A 148 -26.15 -7.49 15.62
CA ASN A 148 -25.50 -8.80 15.70
C ASN A 148 -24.58 -8.92 16.93
N GLY A 149 -24.70 -8.03 17.91
CA GLY A 149 -23.94 -8.06 19.17
C GLY A 149 -22.45 -7.74 19.01
N LEU A 150 -22.07 -7.03 17.95
CA LEU A 150 -20.69 -6.64 17.67
C LEU A 150 -20.47 -5.15 17.97
N GLU A 151 -19.26 -4.83 18.41
CA GLU A 151 -18.83 -3.44 18.58
C GLU A 151 -18.82 -2.69 17.24
N PRO A 152 -19.17 -1.39 17.24
CA PRO A 152 -19.08 -0.55 16.06
C PRO A 152 -17.62 -0.44 15.59
N LEU A 153 -17.43 -0.36 14.27
CA LEU A 153 -16.13 -0.07 13.67
C LEU A 153 -15.79 1.40 13.88
N ALA A 154 -14.56 1.65 14.34
CA ALA A 154 -13.99 2.98 14.37
C ALA A 154 -13.44 3.36 12.99
N ILE A 155 -13.52 4.65 12.64
CA ILE A 155 -12.83 5.15 11.44
C ILE A 155 -11.34 5.38 11.75
N ASP A 156 -10.51 5.20 10.74
CA ASP A 156 -9.09 5.57 10.77
C ASP A 156 -8.79 6.50 9.61
N GLU A 157 -8.17 7.64 9.89
CA GLU A 157 -7.97 8.71 8.92
C GLU A 157 -7.15 8.26 7.70
N ASN A 158 -6.17 7.39 7.93
CA ASN A 158 -5.33 6.87 6.87
C ASN A 158 -6.10 5.86 6.02
N LEU A 159 -6.80 4.92 6.65
CA LEU A 159 -7.60 3.92 5.94
C LEU A 159 -8.77 4.54 5.15
N MET A 160 -9.38 5.62 5.67
CA MET A 160 -10.34 6.44 4.93
C MET A 160 -9.73 7.00 3.65
N ARG A 161 -8.51 7.56 3.74
CA ARG A 161 -7.79 8.07 2.57
C ARG A 161 -7.53 6.97 1.54
N VAL A 162 -7.09 5.79 1.98
CA VAL A 162 -6.84 4.64 1.09
C VAL A 162 -8.10 4.19 0.37
N ALA A 163 -9.21 4.03 1.09
CA ALA A 163 -10.48 3.62 0.51
C ALA A 163 -11.01 4.63 -0.52
N ARG A 164 -10.87 5.94 -0.25
CA ARG A 164 -11.20 7.02 -1.21
C ARG A 164 -10.36 6.94 -2.48
N ILE A 165 -9.03 6.78 -2.34
CA ILE A 165 -8.14 6.62 -3.49
C ILE A 165 -8.51 5.37 -4.29
N LYS A 166 -8.87 4.26 -3.63
CA LYS A 166 -9.28 3.02 -4.30
C LYS A 166 -10.60 3.20 -5.09
N ALA A 167 -11.57 3.90 -4.52
CA ALA A 167 -12.83 4.21 -5.21
C ALA A 167 -12.59 5.09 -6.44
N LYS A 168 -11.77 6.13 -6.29
CA LYS A 168 -11.35 7.02 -7.38
C LYS A 168 -10.59 6.28 -8.48
N ASP A 169 -9.62 5.44 -8.10
CA ASP A 169 -8.84 4.62 -9.02
C ASP A 169 -9.74 3.69 -9.85
N MET A 170 -10.75 3.05 -9.26
CA MET A 170 -11.73 2.24 -10.01
C MET A 170 -12.52 3.05 -11.04
N VAL A 171 -12.92 4.28 -10.69
CA VAL A 171 -13.67 5.15 -11.60
C VAL A 171 -12.78 5.71 -12.71
N GLU A 172 -11.63 6.28 -12.38
CA GLU A 172 -10.74 6.93 -13.34
C GLU A 172 -10.11 5.93 -14.31
N ASN A 173 -9.77 4.72 -13.83
CA ASN A 173 -9.16 3.68 -14.65
C ASN A 173 -10.18 2.67 -15.21
N ASN A 174 -11.48 3.00 -15.14
CA ASN A 174 -12.57 2.25 -15.76
C ASN A 174 -12.56 0.74 -15.46
N TYR A 175 -12.38 0.38 -14.18
CA TYR A 175 -12.37 -1.02 -13.77
C TYR A 175 -13.16 -1.23 -12.47
N PHE A 176 -13.65 -2.46 -12.27
CA PHE A 176 -14.36 -2.83 -11.05
C PHE A 176 -13.80 -4.16 -10.53
N SER A 177 -12.78 -4.08 -9.69
CA SER A 177 -12.07 -5.24 -9.14
C SER A 177 -11.37 -4.89 -7.82
N HIS A 178 -11.20 -5.88 -6.96
CA HIS A 178 -10.33 -5.76 -5.79
C HIS A 178 -8.88 -5.44 -6.22
N GLN A 179 -8.42 -6.05 -7.31
CA GLN A 179 -7.09 -5.79 -7.85
C GLN A 179 -7.07 -4.45 -8.59
N SER A 180 -6.31 -3.50 -8.07
CA SER A 180 -5.99 -2.26 -8.78
C SER A 180 -4.92 -2.52 -9.84
N PRO A 181 -5.09 -2.00 -11.08
CA PRO A 181 -4.02 -2.00 -12.08
C PRO A 181 -2.86 -1.08 -11.66
N THR A 182 -3.11 -0.10 -10.80
CA THR A 182 -2.15 0.88 -10.31
C THR A 182 -1.47 0.44 -9.01
N TYR A 183 -2.27 -0.04 -8.05
CA TYR A 183 -1.86 -0.20 -6.65
C TYR A 183 -1.81 -1.66 -6.19
N GLY A 184 -2.10 -2.63 -7.04
CA GLY A 184 -2.07 -4.04 -6.67
C GLY A 184 -3.30 -4.48 -5.87
N SER A 185 -3.13 -5.47 -4.98
CA SER A 185 -4.24 -5.93 -4.13
C SER A 185 -4.66 -4.82 -3.14
N PRO A 186 -5.86 -4.86 -2.55
CA PRO A 186 -6.25 -3.85 -1.56
C PRO A 186 -5.31 -3.83 -0.35
N PHE A 187 -4.66 -4.96 -0.04
CA PHE A 187 -3.69 -5.08 1.05
C PHE A 187 -2.32 -4.50 0.69
N ASP A 188 -1.91 -4.63 -0.57
CA ASP A 188 -0.71 -3.96 -1.08
C ASP A 188 -0.91 -2.45 -1.06
N MET A 189 -2.09 -1.99 -1.48
CA MET A 189 -2.46 -0.59 -1.43
C MET A 189 -2.44 -0.07 0.02
N MET A 190 -3.10 -0.75 0.95
CA MET A 190 -3.04 -0.39 2.37
C MET A 190 -1.59 -0.25 2.88
N ARG A 191 -0.71 -1.20 2.54
CA ARG A 191 0.72 -1.13 2.91
C ARG A 191 1.48 0.01 2.23
N GLN A 192 1.21 0.31 0.96
CA GLN A 192 1.82 1.42 0.23
C GLN A 192 1.49 2.79 0.82
N PHE A 193 0.32 2.89 1.47
CA PHE A 193 -0.10 4.08 2.20
C PHE A 193 0.15 3.95 3.70
N ASP A 194 1.12 3.14 4.14
CA ASP A 194 1.55 3.03 5.54
C ASP A 194 0.45 2.56 6.52
N THR A 195 -0.56 1.82 6.05
CA THR A 195 -1.56 1.19 6.92
C THR A 195 -1.03 -0.14 7.45
N THR A 196 -0.88 -0.23 8.78
CA THR A 196 -0.49 -1.46 9.46
C THR A 196 -1.70 -2.25 9.97
N PHE A 197 -1.70 -3.57 9.80
CA PHE A 197 -2.76 -4.46 10.26
C PHE A 197 -2.26 -5.89 10.48
N LYS A 198 -2.96 -6.66 11.34
CA LYS A 198 -2.79 -8.12 11.47
C LYS A 198 -3.73 -8.90 10.56
N SER A 199 -4.89 -8.33 10.30
CA SER A 199 -5.89 -8.86 9.37
C SER A 199 -6.54 -7.70 8.63
N ALA A 200 -6.94 -7.93 7.39
CA ALA A 200 -7.63 -6.92 6.58
C ALA A 200 -8.68 -7.57 5.68
N GLY A 201 -9.66 -6.76 5.25
CA GLY A 201 -10.69 -7.15 4.31
C GLY A 201 -11.13 -5.96 3.46
N GLU A 202 -11.81 -6.25 2.35
CA GLU A 202 -12.40 -5.24 1.47
C GLU A 202 -13.76 -5.70 0.96
N ASN A 203 -14.71 -4.77 0.92
CA ASN A 203 -15.94 -4.87 0.16
C ASN A 203 -15.96 -3.76 -0.90
N ILE A 204 -16.38 -4.09 -2.12
CA ILE A 204 -16.62 -3.10 -3.19
C ILE A 204 -18.05 -3.24 -3.73
N ALA A 205 -18.67 -2.13 -4.12
CA ALA A 205 -20.00 -2.12 -4.75
C ALA A 205 -20.10 -1.03 -5.82
N GLY A 206 -20.75 -1.36 -6.94
CA GLY A 206 -21.33 -0.37 -7.85
C GLY A 206 -22.83 -0.27 -7.56
N ASN A 207 -23.32 0.91 -7.17
CA ASN A 207 -24.75 1.09 -6.89
C ASN A 207 -25.18 2.56 -7.02
N LYS A 208 -26.47 2.79 -7.30
CA LYS A 208 -27.03 4.15 -7.39
C LYS A 208 -27.10 4.84 -6.03
N THR A 209 -27.28 4.09 -4.94
CA THR A 209 -27.39 4.63 -3.58
C THR A 209 -26.55 3.84 -2.57
N VAL A 210 -26.23 4.48 -1.45
CA VAL A 210 -25.50 3.87 -0.33
C VAL A 210 -26.30 2.74 0.29
N GLU A 211 -27.61 2.93 0.50
CA GLU A 211 -28.50 1.90 1.03
C GLU A 211 -28.59 0.69 0.11
N GLY A 212 -28.60 0.91 -1.21
CA GLY A 212 -28.60 -0.14 -2.20
C GLY A 212 -27.32 -0.98 -2.15
N ALA A 213 -26.16 -0.32 -2.02
CA ALA A 213 -24.87 -0.99 -1.85
C ALA A 213 -24.80 -1.79 -0.55
N PHE A 214 -25.20 -1.18 0.57
CA PHE A 214 -25.24 -1.85 1.87
C PHE A 214 -26.15 -3.08 1.86
N LYS A 215 -27.36 -2.95 1.31
CA LYS A 215 -28.30 -4.08 1.17
C LYS A 215 -27.68 -5.21 0.33
N ALA A 216 -27.03 -4.87 -0.79
CA ALA A 216 -26.36 -5.86 -1.64
C ALA A 216 -25.24 -6.61 -0.90
N TRP A 217 -24.42 -5.90 -0.11
CA TRP A 217 -23.41 -6.53 0.73
C TRP A 217 -24.01 -7.44 1.81
N MET A 218 -25.07 -7.00 2.49
CA MET A 218 -25.71 -7.80 3.55
C MET A 218 -26.48 -9.02 3.01
N SER A 219 -26.87 -9.01 1.73
CA SER A 219 -27.45 -10.17 1.03
C SER A 219 -26.40 -11.13 0.46
N SER A 220 -25.11 -10.80 0.53
CA SER A 220 -24.01 -11.62 0.03
C SER A 220 -23.18 -12.18 1.18
N ASP A 221 -23.10 -13.51 1.29
CA ASP A 221 -22.38 -14.17 2.39
C ASP A 221 -20.93 -13.69 2.53
N THR A 222 -20.21 -13.50 1.42
CA THR A 222 -18.81 -13.05 1.45
C THR A 222 -18.68 -11.63 1.97
N HIS A 223 -19.49 -10.69 1.48
CA HIS A 223 -19.41 -9.29 1.91
C HIS A 223 -19.94 -9.09 3.34
N LYS A 224 -21.03 -9.79 3.69
CA LYS A 224 -21.60 -9.82 5.04
C LYS A 224 -20.59 -10.36 6.06
N LYS A 225 -19.82 -11.40 5.70
CA LYS A 225 -18.76 -11.94 6.57
C LYS A 225 -17.70 -10.90 6.91
N ASN A 226 -17.34 -10.00 5.99
CA ASN A 226 -16.43 -8.90 6.32
C ASN A 226 -17.07 -7.90 7.30
N ILE A 227 -18.31 -7.45 7.03
CA ILE A 227 -19.04 -6.50 7.88
C ILE A 227 -19.23 -7.03 9.31
N LEU A 228 -19.54 -8.32 9.44
CA LEU A 228 -19.82 -8.97 10.73
C LEU A 228 -18.61 -9.73 11.30
N ASN A 229 -17.40 -9.46 10.83
CA ASN A 229 -16.20 -10.06 11.40
C ASN A 229 -15.88 -9.41 12.76
N PRO A 230 -15.86 -10.16 13.88
CA PRO A 230 -15.52 -9.62 15.20
C PRO A 230 -14.06 -9.20 15.33
N GLY A 231 -13.17 -9.74 14.49
CA GLY A 231 -11.75 -9.40 14.46
C GLY A 231 -11.44 -8.06 13.80
N PHE A 232 -12.38 -7.48 13.04
CA PHE A 232 -12.25 -6.13 12.51
C PHE A 232 -12.80 -5.11 13.50
N LYS A 233 -11.98 -4.09 13.77
CA LYS A 233 -12.26 -3.01 14.73
C LYS A 233 -12.20 -1.63 14.08
N VAL A 234 -11.54 -1.52 12.93
CA VAL A 234 -11.30 -0.27 12.24
C VAL A 234 -11.73 -0.40 10.78
N THR A 235 -12.29 0.67 10.20
CA THR A 235 -12.74 0.72 8.81
C THR A 235 -12.34 2.02 8.13
N GLY A 236 -12.18 1.96 6.81
CA GLY A 236 -12.13 3.11 5.92
C GLY A 236 -13.17 2.95 4.82
N ILE A 237 -13.79 4.06 4.42
CA ILE A 237 -14.85 4.11 3.42
C ILE A 237 -14.46 5.12 2.34
N GLY A 238 -14.64 4.75 1.08
CA GLY A 238 -14.52 5.64 -0.06
C GLY A 238 -15.77 5.54 -0.93
N VAL A 239 -16.29 6.68 -1.35
CA VAL A 239 -17.43 6.74 -2.28
C VAL A 239 -17.07 7.70 -3.40
N GLU A 240 -17.10 7.21 -4.64
CA GLU A 240 -16.83 8.01 -5.83
C GLU A 240 -18.02 7.97 -6.79
N SER A 241 -18.31 9.08 -7.47
CA SER A 241 -19.39 9.12 -8.45
C SER A 241 -18.99 8.37 -9.72
N SER A 242 -19.92 7.61 -10.32
CA SER A 242 -19.65 6.82 -11.52
C SER A 242 -20.79 6.96 -12.52
N ALA A 243 -20.46 7.28 -13.78
CA ALA A 243 -21.46 7.30 -14.86
C ALA A 243 -22.07 5.90 -15.11
N THR A 244 -21.28 4.84 -14.92
CA THR A 244 -21.69 3.45 -15.15
C THR A 244 -22.57 2.92 -14.01
N TYR A 245 -22.19 3.20 -12.76
CA TYR A 245 -22.80 2.56 -11.59
C TYR A 245 -23.67 3.49 -10.74
N GLY A 246 -23.65 4.79 -11.00
CA GLY A 246 -24.14 5.84 -10.10
C GLY A 246 -23.06 6.20 -9.07
N LYS A 247 -22.68 5.24 -8.23
CA LYS A 247 -21.57 5.36 -7.26
C LYS A 247 -20.74 4.08 -7.24
N VAL A 248 -19.44 4.23 -7.02
CA VAL A 248 -18.52 3.15 -6.65
C VAL A 248 -18.18 3.33 -5.17
N LEU A 249 -18.45 2.30 -4.37
CA LEU A 249 -18.22 2.28 -2.93
C LEU A 249 -17.14 1.25 -2.60
N VAL A 250 -16.22 1.65 -1.74
CA VAL A 250 -15.15 0.82 -1.19
C VAL A 250 -15.25 0.88 0.32
N GLN A 251 -15.27 -0.27 0.97
CA GLN A 251 -15.11 -0.38 2.41
C GLN A 251 -13.96 -1.31 2.72
N GLN A 252 -12.95 -0.76 3.39
CA GLN A 252 -11.79 -1.51 3.87
C GLN A 252 -11.90 -1.71 5.38
N PHE A 253 -11.41 -2.84 5.86
CA PHE A 253 -11.45 -3.23 7.26
C PHE A 253 -10.06 -3.64 7.71
N ILE A 254 -9.71 -3.33 8.96
CA ILE A 254 -8.49 -3.85 9.59
C ILE A 254 -8.72 -4.31 11.03
N GLY A 255 -7.98 -5.34 11.42
CA GLY A 255 -7.74 -5.76 12.80
C GLY A 255 -6.29 -5.47 13.20
N ARG A 256 -6.06 -5.02 14.43
CA ARG A 256 -4.73 -4.65 14.97
C ARG A 256 -4.24 -5.63 16.04
#